data_AF-A0A0R3N1V4-F1
#
_entry.id   AF-A0A0R3N1V4-F1
#
_cell.length_a   1.000
_cell.length_b   1.000
_cell.length_c   1.000
_cell.angle_alpha   90.00
_cell.angle_beta   90.00
_cell.angle_gamma   90.00
#
_symmetry.space_group_name_H-M   'P 1'
#
loop_
_entity.id
_entity.type
_entity.pdbx_description
1 polymer ?
#
loop_
_entity_poly.entity_id
_entity_poly.type
_entity_poly.pdbx_seq_one_letter_code
_entity_poly.pdbx_strand_id
1 'polypeptide(L)' 'MSNESSLSSAELNNRIRILEDNIRQLIEQAAAASGEQNEARIADRLHHQNEELERLTRERDARSKPPTT' A
#
# COMPACT_ATOMS: atom_id res chain seq x y z
N MET A 1 -8.18 -13.49 -1.67
CA MET A 1 -7.92 -12.70 -0.45
C MET A 1 -9.19 -11.91 -0.16
N SER A 2 -9.98 -12.34 0.83
CA SER A 2 -11.38 -11.93 0.99
C SER A 2 -11.68 -11.41 2.41
N ASN A 3 -10.81 -10.54 2.95
CA ASN A 3 -10.98 -9.99 4.32
C ASN A 3 -10.94 -8.46 4.40
N GLU A 4 -10.71 -7.72 3.31
CA GLU A 4 -10.67 -6.24 3.40
C GLU A 4 -12.07 -5.64 3.59
N SER A 5 -13.08 -6.26 2.97
CA SER A 5 -14.49 -5.87 3.16
C SER A 5 -15.00 -6.08 4.60
N SER A 6 -14.28 -6.85 5.43
CA SER A 6 -14.57 -7.00 6.86
C SER A 6 -13.81 -6.03 7.78
N LEU A 7 -12.82 -5.29 7.27
CA LEU A 7 -12.10 -4.31 8.08
C LEU A 7 -13.00 -3.14 8.43
N SER A 8 -12.93 -2.65 9.67
CA SER A 8 -13.46 -1.35 10.04
C SER A 8 -12.70 -0.22 9.33
N SER A 9 -13.29 0.97 9.23
CA SER A 9 -12.62 2.15 8.64
C SER A 9 -11.31 2.50 9.36
N ALA A 10 -11.24 2.29 10.67
CA ALA A 10 -10.03 2.53 11.46
C ALA A 10 -8.92 1.53 11.09
N GLU A 11 -9.25 0.24 10.96
CA GLU A 11 -8.29 -0.80 10.57
C GLU A 11 -7.81 -0.60 9.13
N LEU A 12 -8.71 -0.24 8.21
CA LEU A 12 -8.37 0.08 6.82
C LEU A 12 -7.38 1.24 6.75
N ASN A 13 -7.65 2.34 7.47
CA ASN A 13 -6.75 3.50 7.54
C ASN A 13 -5.40 3.15 8.18
N ASN A 14 -5.39 2.32 9.23
CA ASN A 14 -4.14 1.88 9.85
C ASN A 14 -3.29 1.05 8.88
N ARG A 15 -3.92 0.17 8.10
CA ARG A 15 -3.22 -0.66 7.13
C ARG A 15 -2.67 0.14 5.96
N ILE A 16 -3.42 1.14 5.47
CA ILE A 16 -2.93 2.13 4.50
C ILE A 16 -1.66 2.82 5.05
N ARG A 17 -1.70 3.32 6.29
CA ARG A 17 -0.55 3.99 6.91
C ARG A 17 0.68 3.08 7.03
N ILE A 18 0.47 1.80 7.35
CA ILE A 18 1.56 0.81 7.40
C ILE A 18 2.18 0.62 6.01
N LEU A 19 1.37 0.51 4.95
CA LEU A 19 1.86 0.38 3.58
C LEU A 19 2.64 1.62 3.12
N GLU A 20 2.12 2.81 3.41
CA GLU A 20 2.82 4.08 3.09
C GLU A 20 4.19 4.16 3.78
N ASP A 21 4.28 3.74 5.05
CA ASP A 21 5.54 3.72 5.78
C ASP A 21 6.53 2.69 5.19
N ASN A 22 6.05 1.48 4.88
CA ASN A 22 6.86 0.46 4.25
C ASN A 22 7.37 0.91 2.86
N ILE A 23 6.54 1.58 2.06
CA ILE A 23 6.94 2.13 0.76
C ILE A 23 8.04 3.18 0.93
N ARG A 24 7.90 4.10 1.90
CA ARG A 24 8.94 5.08 2.23
C ARG A 24 10.27 4.40 2.57
N GLN A 25 10.23 3.41 3.47
CA GLN A 25 11.43 2.66 3.86
C GLN A 25 12.07 1.92 2.69
N LEU A 26 11.29 1.40 1.74
CA LEU A 26 11.83 0.76 0.55
C LEU A 26 12.45 1.74 -0.44
N ILE A 27 11.91 2.94 -0.58
CA ILE A 27 12.52 4.00 -1.38
C ILE A 27 13.88 4.41 -0.79
N GLU A 28 13.95 4.55 0.54
CA GLU A 28 15.21 4.81 1.24
C GLU A 28 16.23 3.68 1.06
N GLN A 29 15.78 2.42 1.15
CA GLN A 29 16.62 1.26 0.88
C GLN A 29 17.09 1.19 -0.58
N ALA A 30 16.23 1.55 -1.54
CA ALA A 30 16.58 1.59 -2.96
C ALA A 30 17.68 2.63 -3.21
N ALA A 31 17.57 3.81 -2.58
CA ALA A 31 18.56 4.88 -2.69
C ALA A 31 19.91 4.50 -2.04
N ALA A 32 19.89 3.67 -1.00
CA ALA A 32 21.09 3.20 -0.29
C ALA A 32 21.69 1.90 -0.87
N ALA A 33 20.92 1.17 -1.67
CA ALA A 33 21.36 -0.06 -2.32
C ALA A 33 22.43 0.23 -3.38
N SER A 34 23.43 -0.65 -3.48
CA SER A 34 24.32 -0.71 -4.65
C SER A 34 24.21 -2.10 -5.29
N GLY A 35 23.83 -2.15 -6.57
CA GLY A 35 23.83 -3.36 -7.39
C GLY A 35 22.43 -3.82 -7.85
N GLU A 36 22.35 -4.23 -9.12
CA GLU A 36 21.08 -4.52 -9.82
C GLU A 36 20.21 -5.59 -9.15
N GLN A 37 20.80 -6.63 -8.55
CA GLN A 37 20.02 -7.68 -7.89
C GLN A 37 19.26 -7.16 -6.66
N ASN A 38 19.82 -6.18 -5.95
CA ASN A 38 19.15 -5.59 -4.81
C ASN A 38 18.06 -4.61 -5.26
N GLU A 39 18.34 -3.83 -6.32
CA GLU A 39 17.39 -2.91 -6.94
C GLU A 39 16.15 -3.65 -7.49
N ALA A 40 16.33 -4.77 -8.19
CA ALA A 40 15.23 -5.56 -8.73
C ALA A 40 14.28 -6.09 -7.63
N ARG A 41 14.84 -6.65 -6.54
CA ARG A 41 14.03 -7.14 -5.41
C ARG A 41 13.27 -6.02 -4.71
N ILE A 42 13.89 -4.83 -4.59
CA ILE A 42 13.23 -3.67 -3.99
C ILE A 42 12.12 -3.17 -4.92
N ALA A 43 12.35 -3.14 -6.23
CA ALA A 43 11.34 -2.78 -7.22
C ALA A 43 10.13 -3.72 -7.19
N ASP A 44 10.35 -5.04 -7.14
CA ASP A 44 9.26 -6.04 -7.05
C ASP A 44 8.43 -5.82 -5.78
N ARG A 45 9.08 -5.58 -4.64
CA ARG A 45 8.38 -5.32 -3.38
C ARG A 45 7.63 -3.99 -3.39
N LEU A 46 8.20 -2.95 -3.99
CA LEU A 46 7.53 -1.66 -4.17
C LEU A 46 6.28 -1.81 -5.03
N HIS A 47 6.36 -2.58 -6.12
CA HIS A 47 5.22 -2.84 -7.00
C HIS A 47 4.06 -3.47 -6.23
N HIS A 48 4.29 -4.58 -5.52
CA HIS A 48 3.26 -5.24 -4.74
C HIS A 48 2.65 -4.37 -3.64
N GLN A 49 3.46 -3.54 -2.97
CA GLN A 49 2.92 -2.65 -1.93
C GLN A 49 2.12 -1.49 -2.50
N ASN A 50 2.51 -0.96 -3.65
CA ASN A 50 1.72 0.06 -4.34
C ASN A 50 0.38 -0.49 -4.83
N GLU A 51 0.35 -1.71 -5.40
CA GLU A 51 -0.90 -2.36 -5.81
C GLU A 51 -1.87 -2.53 -4.64
N GLU A 52 -1.35 -2.98 -3.49
CA GLU A 52 -2.15 -3.12 -2.27
C GLU A 52 -2.62 -1.77 -1.73
N LEU A 53 -1.73 -0.76 -1.69
CA LEU A 53 -2.06 0.59 -1.25
C LEU A 53 -3.18 1.19 -2.12
N GLU A 54 -3.09 1.02 -3.44
CA GLU A 54 -4.09 1.51 -4.38
C GLU A 54 -5.44 0.81 -4.14
N ARG A 55 -5.43 -0.51 -3.96
CA ARG A 55 -6.62 -1.30 -3.67
C ARG A 55 -7.34 -0.83 -2.40
N LEU A 56 -6.60 -0.66 -1.30
CA LEU A 56 -7.15 -0.22 -0.02
C LEU A 56 -7.61 1.24 -0.05
N THR A 57 -6.90 2.10 -0.78
CA THR A 57 -7.29 3.50 -0.98
C THR A 57 -8.60 3.59 -1.74
N ARG A 58 -8.76 2.83 -2.85
CA ARG A 58 -10.03 2.77 -3.58
C ARG A 58 -11.19 2.30 -2.71
N GLU A 59 -10.95 1.30 -1.86
CA GLU A 59 -11.96 0.80 -0.92
C GLU A 59 -12.36 1.84 0.13
N ARG A 60 -11.39 2.57 0.70
CA ARG A 60 -11.64 3.67 1.64
C ARG A 60 -12.46 4.77 0.99
N ASP A 61 -12.11 5.15 -0.23
CA ASP A 61 -12.77 6.23 -0.96
C ASP A 61 -14.20 5.83 -1.34
N ALA A 62 -14.42 4.57 -1.73
CA ALA A 62 -15.75 4.03 -1.98
C ALA A 62 -16.66 4.05 -0.75
N ARG A 63 -16.09 3.82 0.45
CA ARG A 63 -16.83 3.90 1.73
C ARG A 63 -17.11 5.34 2.17
N SER A 64 -16.26 6.28 1.75
CA SER A 64 -16.36 7.70 2.12
C SER A 64 -17.29 8.48 1.21
N LYS A 65 -17.58 7.96 0.00
CA LYS A 65 -18.48 8.60 -0.95
C LYS A 65 -19.94 8.38 -0.54
N PRO A 66 -20.73 9.45 -0.31
CA PRO A 66 -22.16 9.29 -0.07
C PRO A 66 -22.84 8.67 -1.32
N PRO A 67 -23.89 7.86 -1.16
CA PRO A 67 -24.62 7.33 -2.30
C PRO A 67 -25.16 8.50 -3.12
N THR A 68 -24.69 8.65 -4.36
CA THR A 68 -25.23 9.61 -5.32
C THR A 68 -26.69 9.22 -5.59
N THR A 69 -27.61 10.07 -5.13
CA THR A 69 -29.07 9.97 -5.35
C THR A 69 -29.41 10.30 -6.79
#